data_AF-A0A829ZQG5-F1
#
_entry.id   AF-A0A829ZQG5-F1
#
_cell.length_a   1.000
_cell.length_b   1.000
_cell.length_c   1.000
_cell.angle_alpha   90.00
_cell.angle_beta   90.00
_cell.angle_gamma   90.00
#
_symmetry.space_group_name_H-M   'P 1'
#
loop_
_entity.id
_entity.type
_entity.pdbx_description
1 polymer ?
#
loop_
_entity_poly.entity_id
_entity_poly.type
_entity_poly.pdbx_seq_one_letter_code
_entity_poly.pdbx_strand_id
1 'polypeptide(L)'
;MKTSEHLVIGGLYNRERLKRMFGITDAALYNGIFKPSGHDSVWIFLTGEKQADRTPYKDRIEGEYVYFDGQLSGKTDGLIIDSRATGYELLLFYRPSKYAYGKEAGAAFRYYGPVE
;
A
#
# COMPACT_ATOMS: atom_id res chain seq x y z
N MET A 1 0.02 -11.13 -14.36
CA MET A 1 0.04 -9.74 -14.87
C MET A 1 0.48 -8.80 -13.77
N LYS A 2 1.40 -7.88 -14.07
CA LYS A 2 1.82 -6.83 -13.13
C LYS A 2 0.79 -5.70 -13.09
N THR A 3 0.34 -5.35 -11.90
CA THR A 3 -0.65 -4.29 -11.72
C THR A 3 -0.04 -2.89 -11.87
N SER A 4 1.28 -2.74 -11.73
CA SER A 4 1.98 -1.47 -11.97
C SER A 4 1.81 -0.94 -13.38
N GLU A 5 1.68 -1.82 -14.38
CA GLU A 5 1.51 -1.46 -15.80
C GLU A 5 0.21 -0.66 -16.07
N HIS A 6 -0.74 -0.69 -15.13
CA HIS A 6 -2.02 0.02 -15.21
C HIS A 6 -2.14 1.16 -14.18
N LEU A 7 -1.05 1.47 -13.47
CA LEU A 7 -0.99 2.50 -12.44
C LEU A 7 0.02 3.57 -12.84
N VAL A 8 -0.31 4.82 -12.51
CA VAL A 8 0.53 5.99 -12.80
C VAL A 8 1.15 6.46 -11.51
N ILE A 9 2.49 6.48 -11.44
CA ILE A 9 3.23 7.01 -10.27
C ILE A 9 2.75 8.42 -9.96
N GLY A 10 2.50 8.69 -8.68
CA GLY A 10 1.91 9.93 -8.20
C GLY A 10 0.38 10.00 -8.32
N GLY A 11 -0.26 9.05 -8.99
CA GLY A 11 -1.71 8.97 -9.14
C GLY A 11 -2.43 8.64 -7.83
N LEU A 12 -3.67 9.11 -7.71
CA LEU A 12 -4.53 8.87 -6.53
C LEU A 12 -5.50 7.71 -6.78
N TYR A 13 -5.46 6.74 -5.89
CA TYR A 13 -6.25 5.51 -5.96
C TYR A 13 -6.88 5.22 -4.60
N ASN A 14 -8.20 5.15 -4.55
CA ASN A 14 -8.90 4.57 -3.41
C ASN A 14 -9.16 3.07 -3.67
N ARG A 15 -9.47 2.33 -2.61
CA ARG A 15 -9.67 0.88 -2.68
C ARG A 15 -10.80 0.50 -3.64
N GLU A 16 -11.89 1.25 -3.68
CA GLU A 16 -13.01 0.99 -4.59
C GLU A 16 -12.62 1.18 -6.08
N ARG A 17 -11.77 2.16 -6.38
CA ARG A 17 -11.19 2.32 -7.73
C ARG A 17 -10.30 1.13 -8.08
N LEU A 18 -9.41 0.71 -7.17
CA LEU A 18 -8.53 -0.44 -7.39
C LEU A 18 -9.32 -1.74 -7.58
N LYS A 19 -10.41 -1.94 -6.82
CA LYS A 19 -11.31 -3.09 -7.00
C LYS A 19 -11.88 -3.15 -8.42
N ARG A 20 -12.39 -2.03 -8.91
CA ARG A 20 -12.96 -1.97 -10.27
C ARG A 20 -11.90 -2.17 -11.34
N MET A 21 -10.71 -1.58 -11.17
CA MET A 21 -9.62 -1.67 -12.16
C MET A 21 -9.10 -3.10 -12.31
N PHE A 22 -9.02 -3.87 -11.22
CA PHE A 22 -8.39 -5.20 -11.22
C PHE A 22 -9.38 -6.34 -10.92
N GLY A 23 -10.69 -6.08 -10.95
CA GLY A 23 -11.71 -7.11 -10.74
C GLY A 23 -11.68 -7.75 -9.35
N ILE A 24 -11.30 -7.00 -8.31
CA ILE A 24 -11.12 -7.54 -6.95
C ILE A 24 -12.45 -7.59 -6.19
N THR A 25 -12.80 -8.78 -5.75
CA THR A 25 -13.97 -9.05 -4.89
C THR A 25 -13.59 -9.36 -3.44
N ASP A 26 -12.30 -9.61 -3.18
CA ASP A 26 -11.79 -10.01 -1.87
C ASP A 26 -11.82 -8.85 -0.85
N ALA A 27 -12.41 -9.12 0.32
CA ALA A 27 -12.46 -8.20 1.44
C ALA A 27 -11.09 -7.95 2.09
N ALA A 28 -10.11 -8.85 1.90
CA ALA A 28 -8.76 -8.70 2.41
C ALA A 28 -8.03 -7.45 1.87
N LEU A 29 -8.53 -6.81 0.80
CA LEU A 29 -8.03 -5.52 0.31
C LEU A 29 -8.04 -4.41 1.38
N TYR A 30 -8.91 -4.52 2.39
CA TYR A 30 -9.00 -3.55 3.47
C TYR A 30 -7.87 -3.68 4.50
N ASN A 31 -7.04 -4.72 4.40
CA ASN A 31 -5.83 -4.89 5.19
C ASN A 31 -4.71 -3.93 4.72
N GLY A 32 -3.61 -3.90 5.48
CA GLY A 32 -2.42 -3.10 5.17
C GLY A 32 -1.60 -3.66 4.01
N ILE A 33 -1.60 -4.97 3.80
CA ILE A 33 -0.94 -5.61 2.66
C ILE A 33 -1.95 -6.54 1.99
N PHE A 34 -1.95 -6.55 0.66
CA PHE A 34 -2.90 -7.31 -0.12
C PHE A 34 -2.23 -7.91 -1.34
N LYS A 35 -2.49 -9.19 -1.61
CA LYS A 35 -2.05 -9.89 -2.81
C LYS A 35 -3.27 -10.14 -3.71
N PRO A 36 -3.50 -9.32 -4.75
CA PRO A 36 -4.53 -9.61 -5.74
C PRO A 36 -4.32 -10.99 -6.36
N SER A 37 -5.35 -11.84 -6.35
CA SER A 37 -5.31 -13.16 -6.96
C SER A 37 -5.15 -13.06 -8.48
N GLY A 38 -4.29 -13.89 -9.08
CA GLY A 38 -4.02 -13.86 -10.53
C GLY A 38 -3.13 -12.71 -11.03
N HIS A 39 -2.62 -11.87 -10.13
CA HIS A 39 -1.67 -10.81 -10.46
C HIS A 39 -0.27 -11.11 -9.93
N ASP A 40 0.77 -10.50 -10.47
CA ASP A 40 2.16 -10.70 -10.04
C ASP A 40 2.65 -9.56 -9.15
N SER A 41 1.74 -8.98 -8.36
CA SER A 41 1.99 -7.83 -7.51
C SER A 41 1.44 -8.04 -6.10
N VAL A 42 2.13 -7.50 -5.11
CA VAL A 42 1.66 -7.32 -3.73
C VAL A 42 1.49 -5.83 -3.50
N TRP A 43 0.37 -5.41 -2.92
CA TRP A 43 0.07 -4.02 -2.61
C TRP A 43 0.28 -3.75 -1.13
N ILE A 44 0.93 -2.65 -0.81
CA ILE A 44 1.19 -2.20 0.55
C ILE A 44 0.51 -0.84 0.74
N PHE A 45 -0.51 -0.80 1.61
CA PHE A 45 -1.30 0.38 1.95
C PHE A 45 -0.89 0.95 3.29
N LEU A 46 -0.38 2.17 3.28
CA LEU A 46 0.25 2.78 4.44
C LEU A 46 -0.38 4.15 4.73
N THR A 47 -0.73 4.36 5.99
CA THR A 47 -1.29 5.62 6.47
C THR A 47 -0.34 6.18 7.51
N GLY A 48 0.26 7.34 7.24
CA GLY A 48 1.18 8.00 8.17
C GLY A 48 0.45 8.70 9.32
N GLU A 49 -0.22 7.98 10.21
CA GLU A 49 -0.91 8.63 11.33
C GLU A 49 0.07 9.42 12.21
N LYS A 50 -0.14 10.75 12.32
CA LYS A 50 0.49 11.56 13.36
C LYS A 50 -0.14 11.21 14.71
N GLN A 51 0.61 10.59 15.61
CA GLN A 51 0.23 10.60 17.02
C GLN A 51 0.51 11.98 17.63
N ALA A 52 -0.50 12.51 18.33
CA ALA A 52 -0.50 13.85 18.92
C ALA A 52 0.30 13.96 20.23
N ASP A 53 0.91 12.89 20.72
CA ASP A 53 1.63 12.89 22.00
C ASP A 53 2.86 11.97 21.95
N ARG A 54 4.03 12.59 22.08
CA ARG A 54 5.33 12.07 22.54
C ARG A 54 5.70 10.60 22.26
N THR A 55 5.97 10.27 21.00
CA THR A 55 7.07 9.40 20.56
C THR A 55 7.28 9.65 19.06
N PRO A 56 8.51 9.79 18.52
CA PRO A 56 8.66 9.86 17.06
C PRO A 56 8.18 8.53 16.48
N TYR A 57 7.07 8.52 15.76
CA TYR A 57 6.70 7.34 14.98
C TYR A 57 7.67 7.19 13.81
N LYS A 58 8.05 5.93 13.63
CA LYS A 58 9.22 5.41 12.90
C LYS A 58 8.91 5.10 11.42
N ASP A 59 7.70 5.45 10.97
CA ASP A 59 7.22 5.17 9.62
C ASP A 59 7.37 6.42 8.74
N ARG A 60 8.43 6.45 7.92
CA ARG A 60 8.82 7.65 7.17
C ARG A 60 9.28 7.28 5.77
N ILE A 61 8.95 8.12 4.81
CA ILE A 61 9.59 8.13 3.50
C ILE A 61 10.82 9.03 3.62
N GLU A 62 12.02 8.47 3.51
CA GLU A 62 13.25 9.24 3.38
C GLU A 62 13.91 8.91 2.04
N GLY A 63 13.90 9.88 1.13
CA GLY A 63 14.36 9.67 -0.24
C GLY A 63 13.54 8.58 -0.92
N GLU A 64 14.20 7.50 -1.30
CA GLU A 64 13.61 6.34 -1.97
C GLU A 64 13.18 5.25 -0.99
N TYR A 65 13.55 5.38 0.28
CA TYR A 65 13.28 4.38 1.30
C TYR A 65 12.01 4.69 2.05
N VAL A 66 11.28 3.63 2.35
CA VAL A 66 10.16 3.73 3.25
C VAL A 66 10.37 2.83 4.45
N TYR A 67 10.57 3.49 5.59
CA TYR A 67 10.77 2.87 6.87
C TYR A 67 9.40 2.59 7.45
N PHE A 68 9.20 1.38 7.98
CA PHE A 68 8.01 0.98 8.72
C PHE A 68 8.44 0.16 9.93
N ASP A 69 8.05 0.58 11.13
CA ASP A 69 8.24 -0.15 12.38
C ASP A 69 7.06 -1.09 12.53
N GLY A 70 7.32 -2.37 12.26
CA GLY A 70 6.27 -3.38 12.12
C GLY A 70 5.44 -3.52 13.39
N GLN A 71 4.16 -3.11 13.32
CA GLN A 71 3.15 -3.69 14.20
C GLN A 71 2.77 -5.06 13.65
N LEU A 72 3.67 -6.03 13.84
CA LEU A 72 3.57 -7.39 13.35
C LEU A 72 2.69 -8.23 14.27
N SER A 73 1.39 -7.95 14.24
CA SER A 73 0.39 -8.93 14.67
C SER A 73 -0.29 -9.53 13.44
N GLY A 74 0.42 -10.39 12.68
CA GLY A 74 -0.23 -11.23 11.66
C GLY A 74 0.68 -11.73 10.54
N LYS A 75 0.21 -12.77 9.85
CA LYS A 75 0.80 -13.57 8.75
C LYS A 75 1.33 -12.79 7.51
N THR A 76 1.50 -11.49 7.63
CA THR A 76 1.66 -10.55 6.52
C THR A 76 3.11 -10.26 6.18
N ASP A 77 4.04 -10.48 7.12
CA ASP A 77 5.49 -10.43 6.86
C ASP A 77 5.94 -11.52 5.90
N GLY A 78 5.30 -12.69 6.02
CA GLY A 78 5.50 -13.80 5.08
C GLY A 78 5.27 -13.34 3.65
N LEU A 79 4.24 -12.54 3.37
CA LEU A 79 3.97 -12.06 2.01
C LEU A 79 5.04 -11.12 1.44
N ILE A 80 5.71 -10.31 2.27
CA ILE A 80 6.81 -9.42 1.83
C ILE A 80 8.11 -10.21 1.65
N ILE A 81 8.39 -11.14 2.55
CA ILE A 81 9.57 -12.02 2.45
C ILE A 81 9.41 -12.97 1.25
N ASP A 82 8.23 -13.57 1.12
CA ASP A 82 7.88 -14.52 0.06
C ASP A 82 7.76 -13.82 -1.29
N SER A 83 7.33 -12.56 -1.37
CA SER A 83 7.29 -11.82 -2.65
C SER A 83 8.68 -11.68 -3.25
N ARG A 84 9.69 -11.41 -2.43
CA ARG A 84 11.10 -11.39 -2.87
C ARG A 84 11.56 -12.75 -3.36
N ALA A 85 11.12 -13.84 -2.72
CA ALA A 85 11.45 -15.20 -3.15
C ALA A 85 10.68 -15.66 -4.41
N THR A 86 9.49 -15.10 -4.66
CA THR A 86 8.59 -15.50 -5.75
C THR A 86 8.62 -14.57 -6.96
N GLY A 87 9.31 -13.43 -6.88
CA GLY A 87 9.46 -12.46 -7.97
C GLY A 87 8.25 -11.54 -8.17
N TYR A 88 7.35 -11.45 -7.20
CA TYR A 88 6.25 -10.48 -7.25
C TYR A 88 6.75 -9.06 -6.99
N GLU A 89 6.22 -8.10 -7.74
CA GLU A 89 6.50 -6.69 -7.45
C GLU A 89 5.79 -6.24 -6.17
N LEU A 90 6.48 -5.46 -5.34
CA LEU A 90 5.90 -4.81 -4.17
C LEU A 90 5.48 -3.40 -4.55
N LEU A 91 4.20 -3.07 -4.42
CA LEU A 91 3.63 -1.79 -4.84
C LEU A 91 3.20 -0.95 -3.65
N LEU A 92 3.72 0.27 -3.58
CA LEU A 92 3.47 1.17 -2.46
C LEU A 92 2.32 2.14 -2.73
N PHE A 93 1.35 2.14 -1.82
CA PHE A 93 0.25 3.10 -1.73
C PHE A 93 0.31 3.81 -0.38
N TYR A 94 0.58 5.11 -0.39
CA TYR A 94 0.75 5.89 0.84
C TYR A 94 -0.21 7.09 0.93
N ARG A 95 -0.67 7.38 2.14
CA ARG A 95 -1.35 8.64 2.47
C ARG A 95 -0.89 9.16 3.83
N PRO A 96 -0.75 10.49 4.00
CA PRO A 96 -0.47 11.07 5.32
C PRO A 96 -1.62 10.89 6.32
N SER A 97 -2.87 10.89 5.86
CA SER A 97 -4.04 10.69 6.72
C SER A 97 -5.22 10.23 5.87
N LYS A 98 -6.30 9.77 6.51
CA LYS A 98 -7.48 9.24 5.81
C LYS A 98 -8.04 10.20 4.75
N TYR A 99 -7.94 11.51 4.94
CA TYR A 99 -8.49 12.51 4.02
C TYR A 99 -7.43 13.50 3.50
N ALA A 100 -6.15 13.08 3.47
CA ALA A 100 -5.05 13.95 3.05
C ALA A 100 -5.21 14.52 1.63
N TYR A 101 -5.98 13.86 0.77
CA TYR A 101 -6.24 14.27 -0.61
C TYR A 101 -7.69 14.71 -0.84
N GLY A 102 -8.36 15.21 0.19
CA GLY A 102 -9.77 15.59 0.14
C GLY A 102 -10.72 14.42 0.44
N LYS A 103 -11.94 14.75 0.90
CA LYS A 103 -12.98 13.75 1.21
C LYS A 103 -13.57 13.16 -0.08
N GLU A 104 -13.67 13.98 -1.11
CA GLU A 104 -14.10 13.67 -2.47
C GLU A 104 -13.23 12.60 -3.14
N ALA A 105 -11.95 12.50 -2.74
CA ALA A 105 -11.07 11.43 -3.21
C ALA A 105 -11.38 10.05 -2.60
N GLY A 106 -12.33 9.96 -1.65
CA GLY A 106 -12.78 8.69 -1.10
C GLY A 106 -11.71 7.95 -0.31
N ALA A 107 -10.96 8.70 0.51
CA ALA A 107 -9.84 8.18 1.30
C ALA A 107 -8.71 7.53 0.46
N ALA A 108 -8.38 8.18 -0.64
CA ALA A 108 -7.35 7.74 -1.59
C ALA A 108 -5.96 7.63 -0.96
N PHE A 109 -5.15 6.80 -1.61
CA PHE A 109 -3.72 6.69 -1.45
C PHE A 109 -3.04 7.23 -2.71
N ARG A 110 -1.86 7.82 -2.54
CA ARG A 110 -0.97 8.11 -3.65
C ARG A 110 -0.16 6.86 -3.95
N TYR A 111 -0.12 6.48 -5.21
CA TYR A 111 0.72 5.39 -5.69
C TYR A 111 2.15 5.88 -5.89
N TYR A 112 3.12 5.21 -5.28
CA TYR A 112 4.54 5.57 -5.35
C TYR A 112 5.33 4.71 -6.33
N GLY A 113 4.77 3.61 -6.80
CA GLY A 113 5.47 2.69 -7.70
C GLY A 113 5.87 1.38 -7.02
N PRO A 114 6.63 0.54 -7.76
CA PRO A 114 7.33 -0.60 -7.20
C PRO A 114 8.39 -0.18 -6.16
N VAL A 115 8.61 -1.02 -5.16
CA VAL A 115 9.65 -0.88 -4.13
C VAL A 115 10.44 -2.18 -4.00
N GLU A 116 11.71 -2.09 -3.57
CA GLU A 116 12.62 -3.24 -3.43
C GLU A 116 12.83 -3.71 -1.99
#